data_AF-A0AA40B4R5-F1
#
_entry.id   AF-A0AA40B4R5-F1
#
_cell.length_a   1.000
_cell.length_b   1.000
_cell.length_c   1.000
_cell.angle_alpha   90.00
_cell.angle_beta   90.00
_cell.angle_gamma   90.00
#
_symmetry.space_group_name_H-M   'P 1'
#
loop_
_entity.id
_entity.type
_entity.pdbx_description
1 polymer ?
#
loop_
_entity_poly.entity_id
_entity_poly.type
_entity_poly.pdbx_seq_one_letter_code
_entity_poly.pdbx_strand_id
1 'polypeptide(L)'
;MPFFKRSDQISIWYRDDGLADAQAVTQPDLFRASADADPIYGADNAARDATADFFDVPPPIVPKMVGYFEKAWHLRRLRQLDEAVAYAVAWGGWGDPHSLDRRGNALTAFRGKRQCQRLTVGSSEAAVELDRGDLVRDERDEFAVIESKSHWFHQIEIGSFNEALKAWLCKIGALPSSRA
;
A
#
# COMPACT_ATOMS: atom_id res chain seq x y z
N MET A 1 18.87 6.99 -15.30
CA MET A 1 19.02 8.27 -14.59
C MET A 1 19.55 8.00 -13.18
N PRO A 2 20.48 8.80 -12.66
CA PRO A 2 21.40 8.41 -11.59
C PRO A 2 21.07 9.12 -10.27
N PHE A 3 20.41 8.48 -9.31
CA PHE A 3 20.12 9.11 -8.01
C PHE A 3 20.08 8.18 -6.79
N PHE A 4 20.70 7.01 -6.83
CA PHE A 4 20.91 6.23 -5.60
C PHE A 4 22.40 5.92 -5.43
N LYS A 5 23.09 6.79 -4.70
CA LYS A 5 24.33 6.41 -4.02
C LYS A 5 23.92 5.36 -2.99
N ARG A 6 24.33 4.10 -3.17
CA ARG A 6 24.10 3.04 -2.17
C ARG A 6 24.68 3.54 -0.85
N SER A 7 23.81 3.89 0.08
CA SER A 7 24.19 4.19 1.45
C SER A 7 24.33 2.86 2.16
N ASP A 8 25.50 2.56 2.70
CA ASP A 8 25.72 1.37 3.55
C ASP A 8 24.98 1.51 4.90
N GLN A 9 24.34 2.66 5.13
CA GLN A 9 23.63 2.99 6.35
C GLN A 9 22.11 2.83 6.20
N ILE A 10 21.53 3.09 5.03
CA ILE A 10 20.07 3.19 4.86
C ILE A 10 19.64 2.72 3.46
N SER A 11 18.81 1.68 3.41
CA SER A 11 18.12 1.20 2.21
C SER A 11 16.61 1.42 2.35
N ILE A 12 16.14 2.68 2.27
CA ILE A 12 14.71 3.00 2.30
C ILE A 12 14.14 2.71 0.92
N TRP A 13 13.16 1.83 0.86
CA TRP A 13 12.35 1.59 -0.33
C TRP A 13 11.00 2.28 -0.15
N TYR A 14 10.56 2.97 -1.20
CA TYR A 14 9.29 3.68 -1.27
C TYR A 14 8.41 2.98 -2.31
N ARG A 15 7.18 2.59 -1.96
CA ARG A 15 6.28 1.81 -2.81
C ARG A 15 4.90 2.44 -2.91
N ASP A 16 4.35 2.48 -4.13
CA ASP A 16 2.98 2.89 -4.45
C ASP A 16 2.14 1.73 -5.04
N ASP A 17 2.78 0.60 -5.40
CA ASP A 17 2.11 -0.56 -6.01
C ASP A 17 2.45 -1.85 -5.24
N GLY A 18 1.49 -2.39 -4.49
CA GLY A 18 1.33 -3.82 -4.13
C GLY A 18 2.57 -4.61 -3.66
N LEU A 19 2.49 -5.18 -2.45
CA LEU A 19 3.61 -5.86 -1.77
C LEU A 19 4.09 -7.19 -2.40
N ALA A 20 3.45 -7.71 -3.46
CA ALA A 20 3.79 -8.99 -4.09
C ALA A 20 5.28 -9.11 -4.47
N ASP A 21 5.83 -8.03 -5.00
CA ASP A 21 7.23 -7.91 -5.43
C ASP A 21 8.08 -7.10 -4.44
N ALA A 22 7.68 -7.06 -3.16
CA ALA A 22 8.44 -6.39 -2.11
C ALA A 22 9.80 -7.06 -1.99
N GLN A 23 10.86 -6.38 -2.43
CA GLN A 23 12.22 -6.87 -2.22
C GLN A 23 12.50 -7.06 -0.72
N ALA A 24 11.85 -6.29 0.15
CA ALA A 24 11.88 -6.50 1.60
C ALA A 24 11.22 -7.83 2.06
N VAL A 25 10.40 -8.46 1.22
CA VAL A 25 9.74 -9.75 1.45
C VAL A 25 10.50 -10.88 0.74
N THR A 26 10.99 -10.66 -0.48
CA THR A 26 11.70 -11.68 -1.27
C THR A 26 13.21 -11.74 -0.98
N GLN A 27 13.78 -10.66 -0.44
CA GLN A 27 15.20 -10.49 -0.09
C GLN A 27 15.33 -9.69 1.23
N PRO A 28 14.71 -10.14 2.34
CA PRO A 28 14.63 -9.39 3.60
C PRO A 28 16.01 -8.99 4.13
N ASP A 29 17.04 -9.82 3.92
CA ASP A 29 18.41 -9.58 4.37
C ASP A 29 19.08 -8.33 3.76
N LEU A 30 18.54 -7.80 2.65
CA LEU A 30 19.07 -6.59 2.01
C LEU A 30 18.51 -5.29 2.59
N PHE A 31 17.48 -5.36 3.44
CA PHE A 31 16.75 -4.20 3.92
C PHE A 31 16.87 -4.05 5.44
N ARG A 32 17.33 -2.88 5.88
CA ARG A 32 17.33 -2.53 7.32
C ARG A 32 16.03 -1.89 7.78
N ALA A 33 15.34 -1.20 6.88
CA ALA A 33 14.08 -0.55 7.15
C ALA A 33 13.24 -0.35 5.86
N SER A 34 11.92 -0.22 5.98
CA SER A 34 10.99 0.01 4.85
C SER A 34 9.96 1.09 5.17
N ALA A 35 9.59 1.91 4.18
CA ALA A 35 8.55 2.93 4.34
C ALA A 35 7.47 2.68 3.28
N ASP A 36 6.36 2.11 3.70
CA ASP A 36 5.26 1.68 2.85
C ASP A 36 4.16 2.76 2.88
N ALA A 37 3.89 3.41 1.74
CA ALA A 37 2.76 4.33 1.57
C ALA A 37 1.49 3.62 1.09
N ASP A 38 1.49 2.29 1.18
CA ASP A 38 0.46 1.41 0.72
C ASP A 38 0.43 0.17 1.64
N PRO A 39 -0.39 0.15 2.71
CA PRO A 39 -0.45 -0.97 3.63
C PRO A 39 -0.97 -2.23 2.93
N ILE A 40 -0.87 -3.40 3.56
CA ILE A 40 -1.48 -4.60 3.01
C ILE A 40 -2.99 -4.38 2.83
N TYR A 41 -3.44 -4.39 1.58
CA TYR A 41 -4.85 -4.52 1.26
C TYR A 41 -5.35 -5.89 1.74
N GLY A 42 -6.37 -5.88 2.59
CA GLY A 42 -7.00 -7.11 3.07
C GLY A 42 -8.48 -6.89 3.24
N ALA A 43 -9.18 -6.74 2.12
CA ALA A 43 -10.63 -6.77 2.11
C ALA A 43 -11.12 -8.10 2.69
N ASP A 44 -12.14 -8.03 3.54
CA ASP A 44 -12.79 -9.21 4.08
C ASP A 44 -13.46 -10.01 2.96
N ASN A 45 -13.29 -11.33 2.98
CA ASN A 45 -13.87 -12.21 1.96
C ASN A 45 -15.39 -12.09 1.94
N ALA A 46 -16.06 -11.93 3.09
CA ALA A 46 -17.50 -11.76 3.13
C ALA A 46 -17.96 -10.49 2.36
N ALA A 47 -17.21 -9.39 2.46
CA ALA A 47 -17.50 -8.17 1.71
C ALA A 47 -17.26 -8.34 0.20
N ARG A 48 -16.28 -9.15 -0.19
CA ARG A 48 -16.00 -9.44 -1.60
C ARG A 48 -17.02 -10.39 -2.21
N ASP A 49 -17.38 -11.44 -1.48
CA ASP A 49 -18.35 -12.43 -1.92
C ASP A 49 -19.75 -11.79 -2.06
N ALA A 50 -20.06 -10.79 -1.21
CA ALA A 50 -21.27 -9.97 -1.34
C ALA A 50 -21.32 -9.08 -2.60
N THR A 51 -20.19 -8.92 -3.31
CA THR A 51 -20.08 -8.14 -4.55
C THR A 51 -19.54 -8.98 -5.71
N ALA A 52 -19.61 -10.32 -5.61
CA ALA A 52 -19.11 -11.23 -6.65
C ALA A 52 -19.83 -11.01 -8.00
N ASP A 53 -21.11 -10.63 -7.93
CA ASP A 53 -21.97 -10.30 -9.08
C ASP A 53 -21.50 -9.08 -9.87
N PHE A 54 -20.60 -8.26 -9.30
CA PHE A 54 -19.98 -7.15 -9.99
C PHE A 54 -19.31 -7.57 -11.31
N PHE A 55 -18.90 -8.84 -11.41
CA PHE A 55 -18.17 -9.42 -12.53
C PHE A 55 -18.92 -10.51 -13.33
N ASP A 56 -20.16 -10.85 -12.97
CA ASP A 56 -20.86 -12.02 -13.52
C ASP A 56 -21.18 -11.94 -15.04
N VAL A 57 -21.22 -10.73 -15.61
CA VAL A 57 -21.36 -10.50 -17.06
C VAL A 57 -20.66 -9.18 -17.36
N PRO A 58 -19.72 -9.06 -18.34
CA PRO A 58 -18.95 -7.83 -18.55
C PRO A 58 -19.90 -6.65 -18.86
N PRO A 59 -20.19 -5.77 -17.88
CA PRO A 59 -20.98 -4.57 -18.09
C PRO A 59 -20.00 -3.42 -18.43
N PRO A 60 -20.46 -2.18 -18.64
CA PRO A 60 -19.52 -1.07 -18.71
C PRO A 60 -18.93 -0.86 -17.31
N ILE A 61 -17.74 -1.43 -17.09
CA ILE A 61 -17.03 -1.44 -15.81
C ILE A 61 -16.40 -0.07 -15.57
N VAL A 62 -16.04 0.66 -16.62
CA VAL A 62 -15.51 2.02 -16.52
C VAL A 62 -16.50 2.95 -15.81
N PRO A 63 -17.80 3.06 -16.19
CA PRO A 63 -18.79 3.81 -15.42
C PRO A 63 -18.94 3.37 -13.97
N LYS A 64 -18.90 2.06 -13.68
CA LYS A 64 -18.95 1.56 -12.30
C LYS A 64 -17.73 2.04 -11.51
N MET A 65 -16.53 1.86 -12.04
CA MET A 65 -15.27 2.30 -11.42
C MET A 65 -15.22 3.83 -11.24
N VAL A 66 -15.70 4.60 -12.21
CA VAL A 66 -15.78 6.07 -12.11
C VAL A 66 -16.56 6.52 -10.87
N GLY A 67 -17.57 5.77 -10.42
CA GLY A 67 -18.26 6.06 -9.15
C GLY A 67 -17.40 5.84 -7.90
N TYR A 68 -16.39 4.97 -7.96
CA TYR A 68 -15.48 4.66 -6.85
C TYR A 68 -14.27 5.60 -6.78
N PHE A 69 -13.85 6.20 -7.89
CA PHE A 69 -12.66 7.06 -7.93
C PHE A 69 -13.02 8.55 -7.85
N GLU A 70 -12.65 9.22 -6.76
CA GLU A 70 -13.09 10.60 -6.50
C GLU A 70 -12.24 11.69 -7.17
N LYS A 71 -11.02 11.39 -7.64
CA LYS A 71 -10.08 12.43 -8.13
C LYS A 71 -9.99 12.53 -9.65
N ALA A 72 -9.93 13.77 -10.14
CA ALA A 72 -9.98 14.12 -11.56
C ALA A 72 -8.91 13.43 -12.44
N TRP A 73 -7.73 13.14 -11.90
CA TRP A 73 -6.69 12.41 -12.63
C TRP A 73 -7.01 10.92 -12.81
N HIS A 74 -7.44 10.24 -11.74
CA HIS A 74 -7.90 8.85 -11.80
C HIS A 74 -9.08 8.73 -12.75
N LEU A 75 -10.04 9.63 -12.63
CA LEU A 75 -11.21 9.71 -13.50
C LEU A 75 -10.83 9.92 -14.97
N ARG A 76 -9.82 10.74 -15.27
CA ARG A 76 -9.34 10.95 -16.65
C ARG A 76 -8.71 9.69 -17.23
N ARG A 77 -7.85 8.99 -16.47
CA ARG A 77 -7.25 7.72 -16.91
C ARG A 77 -8.28 6.62 -17.07
N LEU A 78 -9.19 6.46 -16.11
CA LEU A 78 -10.27 5.48 -16.17
C LEU A 78 -11.19 5.70 -17.36
N ARG A 79 -11.56 6.94 -17.66
CA ARG A 79 -12.39 7.27 -18.83
C ARG A 79 -11.70 7.03 -20.17
N GLN A 80 -10.38 6.88 -20.18
CA GLN A 80 -9.58 6.59 -21.38
C GLN A 80 -9.16 5.11 -21.46
N LEU A 81 -9.43 4.32 -20.42
CA LEU A 81 -9.14 2.90 -20.40
C LEU A 81 -10.18 2.16 -21.25
N ASP A 82 -9.68 1.19 -22.03
CA ASP A 82 -10.53 0.22 -22.70
C ASP A 82 -11.30 -0.60 -21.65
N GLU A 83 -12.58 -0.89 -21.90
CA GLU A 83 -13.46 -1.59 -20.96
C GLU A 83 -12.92 -2.98 -20.59
N ALA A 84 -12.31 -3.71 -21.53
CA ALA A 84 -11.73 -5.01 -21.25
C ALA A 84 -10.47 -4.90 -20.38
N VAL A 85 -9.68 -3.84 -20.57
CA VAL A 85 -8.52 -3.55 -19.71
C VAL A 85 -8.96 -3.14 -18.31
N ALA A 86 -9.93 -2.23 -18.20
CA ALA A 86 -10.51 -1.84 -16.90
C ALA A 86 -11.11 -3.06 -16.17
N TYR A 87 -11.77 -3.95 -16.91
CA TYR A 87 -12.30 -5.20 -16.37
C TYR A 87 -11.18 -6.09 -15.85
N ALA A 88 -10.14 -6.34 -16.65
CA ALA A 88 -9.04 -7.21 -16.27
C ALA A 88 -8.32 -6.72 -15.00
N VAL A 89 -8.08 -5.40 -14.90
CA VAL A 89 -7.45 -4.79 -13.71
C VAL A 89 -8.35 -4.93 -12.48
N ALA A 90 -9.64 -4.58 -12.61
CA ALA A 90 -10.59 -4.71 -11.51
C ALA A 90 -10.80 -6.17 -11.08
N TRP A 91 -10.85 -7.11 -12.03
CA TRP A 91 -10.97 -8.54 -11.75
C TRP A 91 -9.73 -9.07 -11.02
N GLY A 92 -8.52 -8.75 -11.49
CA GLY A 92 -7.29 -9.19 -10.85
C GLY A 92 -7.14 -8.68 -9.40
N GLY A 93 -7.60 -7.46 -9.12
CA GLY A 93 -7.65 -6.93 -7.76
C GLY A 93 -8.79 -7.50 -6.92
N TRP A 94 -10.01 -7.59 -7.47
CA TRP A 94 -11.23 -7.86 -6.68
C TRP A 94 -11.90 -9.20 -6.90
N GLY A 95 -12.06 -9.62 -8.16
CA GLY A 95 -12.75 -10.86 -8.50
C GLY A 95 -11.90 -12.11 -8.25
N ASP A 96 -10.59 -12.03 -8.52
CA ASP A 96 -9.69 -13.17 -8.45
C ASP A 96 -9.63 -13.77 -7.02
N PRO A 97 -9.95 -15.07 -6.83
CA PRO A 97 -9.80 -15.75 -5.54
C PRO A 97 -8.35 -15.80 -5.03
N HIS A 98 -7.36 -15.61 -5.90
CA HIS A 98 -5.94 -15.56 -5.57
C HIS A 98 -5.38 -14.14 -5.42
N SER A 99 -6.22 -13.11 -5.57
CA SER A 99 -5.82 -11.71 -5.37
C SER A 99 -5.20 -11.48 -4.00
N LEU A 100 -4.11 -10.71 -3.96
CA LEU A 100 -3.47 -10.26 -2.73
C LEU A 100 -4.30 -9.23 -1.95
N ASP A 101 -5.30 -8.61 -2.58
CA ASP A 101 -6.22 -7.72 -1.87
C ASP A 101 -7.18 -8.50 -0.96
N ARG A 102 -7.23 -9.83 -1.06
CA ARG A 102 -7.97 -10.68 -0.11
C ARG A 102 -7.12 -10.87 1.13
N ARG A 103 -7.68 -10.56 2.30
CA ARG A 103 -6.97 -10.62 3.60
C ARG A 103 -6.22 -11.94 3.81
N GLY A 104 -6.86 -13.09 3.55
CA GLY A 104 -6.22 -14.40 3.76
C GLY A 104 -4.99 -14.63 2.87
N ASN A 105 -5.06 -14.20 1.61
CA ASN A 105 -3.96 -14.31 0.67
C ASN A 105 -2.82 -13.36 1.05
N ALA A 106 -3.18 -12.11 1.40
CA ALA A 106 -2.24 -11.11 1.86
C ALA A 106 -1.46 -11.58 3.11
N LEU A 107 -2.17 -12.08 4.12
CA LEU A 107 -1.53 -12.61 5.33
C LEU A 107 -0.62 -13.81 5.03
N THR A 108 -1.05 -14.72 4.16
CA THR A 108 -0.22 -15.85 3.72
C THR A 108 1.03 -15.38 2.97
N ALA A 109 0.89 -14.32 2.16
CA ALA A 109 1.99 -13.75 1.42
C ALA A 109 3.01 -13.04 2.32
N PHE A 110 2.59 -12.39 3.41
CA PHE A 110 3.45 -11.44 4.14
C PHE A 110 3.77 -11.81 5.59
N ARG A 111 2.98 -12.64 6.26
CA ARG A 111 3.19 -12.98 7.67
C ARG A 111 4.55 -13.63 7.88
N GLY A 112 5.36 -13.03 8.75
CA GLY A 112 6.69 -13.53 9.12
C GLY A 112 7.77 -13.36 8.05
N LYS A 113 7.46 -12.73 6.90
CA LYS A 113 8.44 -12.53 5.81
C LYS A 113 9.12 -11.18 5.84
N ARG A 114 8.48 -10.14 6.38
CA ARG A 114 9.14 -8.85 6.65
C ARG A 114 9.95 -8.98 7.95
N GLN A 115 11.24 -8.72 7.87
CA GLN A 115 12.18 -8.84 8.99
C GLN A 115 12.86 -7.51 9.36
N CYS A 116 12.44 -6.41 8.74
CA CYS A 116 13.00 -5.09 8.95
C CYS A 116 12.01 -4.15 9.62
N GLN A 117 12.53 -3.10 10.26
CA GLN A 117 11.71 -2.04 10.85
C GLN A 117 10.91 -1.34 9.77
N ARG A 118 9.70 -0.88 10.07
CA ARG A 118 8.86 -0.26 9.05
C ARG A 118 8.04 0.93 9.52
N LEU A 119 7.81 1.84 8.59
CA LEU A 119 6.72 2.80 8.64
C LEU A 119 5.66 2.33 7.66
N THR A 120 4.45 2.12 8.15
CA THR A 120 3.28 1.91 7.31
C THR A 120 2.40 3.14 7.38
N VAL A 121 2.16 3.78 6.24
CA VAL A 121 1.27 4.94 6.13
C VAL A 121 0.04 4.53 5.32
N GLY A 122 -1.16 4.83 5.80
CA GLY A 122 -2.40 4.58 5.08
C GLY A 122 -3.34 5.78 5.10
N SER A 123 -4.35 5.75 4.23
CA SER A 123 -5.37 6.79 4.14
C SER A 123 -6.51 6.67 5.16
N SER A 124 -6.58 5.55 5.89
CA SER A 124 -7.55 5.30 6.96
C SER A 124 -7.01 4.31 7.99
N GLU A 125 -7.59 4.30 9.19
CA GLU A 125 -7.24 3.32 10.23
C GLU A 125 -7.47 1.88 9.76
N ALA A 126 -8.57 1.62 9.05
CA ALA A 126 -8.88 0.30 8.52
C ALA A 126 -7.78 -0.22 7.58
N ALA A 127 -7.15 0.66 6.81
CA ALA A 127 -6.06 0.29 5.91
C ALA A 127 -4.80 -0.12 6.70
N VAL A 128 -4.50 0.57 7.80
CA VAL A 128 -3.27 0.37 8.58
C VAL A 128 -3.41 -0.77 9.61
N GLU A 129 -4.63 -1.06 10.06
CA GLU A 129 -4.91 -2.03 11.12
C GLU A 129 -4.43 -3.44 10.79
N LEU A 130 -4.49 -3.86 9.53
CA LEU A 130 -3.96 -5.15 9.08
C LEU A 130 -2.46 -5.28 9.31
N ASP A 131 -1.71 -4.25 8.90
CA ASP A 131 -0.27 -4.22 9.10
C ASP A 131 0.08 -4.13 10.59
N ARG A 132 -0.74 -3.41 11.37
CA ARG A 132 -0.57 -3.22 12.81
C ARG A 132 -0.91 -4.45 13.65
N GLY A 133 -1.94 -5.21 13.29
CA GLY A 133 -2.51 -6.27 14.11
C GLY A 133 -2.07 -7.68 13.72
N ASP A 134 -1.96 -7.97 12.43
CA ASP A 134 -1.85 -9.36 11.93
C ASP A 134 -0.46 -9.79 11.50
N LEU A 135 0.48 -8.84 11.42
CA LEU A 135 1.87 -9.06 11.07
C LEU A 135 2.76 -8.96 12.30
N VAL A 136 3.92 -9.61 12.23
CA VAL A 136 4.96 -9.49 13.27
C VAL A 136 5.44 -8.04 13.32
N ARG A 137 5.62 -7.51 14.53
CA ARG A 137 6.03 -6.13 14.79
C ARG A 137 7.41 -6.07 15.41
N ASP A 138 8.19 -5.07 15.00
CA ASP A 138 9.31 -4.54 15.77
C ASP A 138 8.81 -3.36 16.63
N GLU A 139 9.44 -3.11 17.78
CA GLU A 139 9.10 -1.99 18.67
C GLU A 139 9.33 -0.62 18.00
N ARG A 140 10.19 -0.59 16.98
CA ARG A 140 10.50 0.60 16.18
C ARG A 140 9.60 0.75 14.97
N ASP A 141 8.69 -0.19 14.73
CA ASP A 141 7.65 -0.02 13.73
C ASP A 141 6.75 1.17 14.06
N GLU A 142 6.30 1.87 13.03
CA GLU A 142 5.35 2.97 13.14
C GLU A 142 4.22 2.86 12.12
N PHE A 143 3.08 3.39 12.51
CA PHE A 143 1.82 3.29 11.78
C PHE A 143 1.19 4.67 11.76
N ALA A 144 1.10 5.28 10.59
CA ALA A 144 0.54 6.62 10.42
C ALA A 144 -0.71 6.58 9.55
N VAL A 145 -1.73 7.34 9.94
CA VAL A 145 -2.90 7.59 9.11
C VAL A 145 -2.84 9.03 8.63
N ILE A 146 -2.90 9.21 7.31
CA ILE A 146 -3.02 10.51 6.67
C ILE A 146 -4.36 10.53 5.98
N GLU A 147 -5.36 11.12 6.64
CA GLU A 147 -6.70 11.26 6.07
C GLU A 147 -6.62 12.00 4.73
N SER A 148 -6.91 11.29 3.66
CA SER A 148 -6.96 11.86 2.32
C SER A 148 -8.02 11.15 1.51
N LYS A 149 -8.63 11.88 0.57
CA LYS A 149 -9.58 11.34 -0.40
C LYS A 149 -8.92 10.48 -1.50
N SER A 150 -7.73 9.92 -1.25
CA SER A 150 -6.93 9.21 -2.26
C SER A 150 -5.91 8.27 -1.65
N HIS A 151 -5.67 7.17 -2.34
CA HIS A 151 -4.59 6.22 -2.05
C HIS A 151 -3.20 6.86 -2.24
N TRP A 152 -3.06 7.85 -3.13
CA TRP A 152 -1.80 8.61 -3.30
C TRP A 152 -1.65 9.81 -2.35
N PHE A 153 -1.98 9.65 -1.07
CA PHE A 153 -1.89 10.73 -0.07
C PHE A 153 -0.46 11.30 0.03
N HIS A 154 0.57 10.50 -0.22
CA HIS A 154 1.97 10.93 -0.22
C HIS A 154 2.30 12.01 -1.28
N GLN A 155 1.54 12.08 -2.38
CA GLN A 155 1.71 13.13 -3.41
C GLN A 155 0.90 14.39 -3.08
N ILE A 156 -0.20 14.22 -2.35
CA ILE A 156 -1.24 15.23 -2.19
C ILE A 156 -1.08 15.93 -0.84
N GLU A 157 -0.89 15.15 0.21
CA GLU A 157 -0.62 15.56 1.58
C GLU A 157 0.89 15.43 1.90
N ILE A 158 1.73 15.90 0.98
CA ILE A 158 3.19 15.70 1.02
C ILE A 158 3.82 16.22 2.32
N GLY A 159 3.28 17.29 2.91
CA GLY A 159 3.73 17.83 4.19
C GLY A 159 3.54 16.83 5.32
N SER A 160 2.31 16.33 5.49
CA SER A 160 1.99 15.32 6.52
C SER A 160 2.76 14.03 6.31
N PHE A 161 2.93 13.60 5.05
CA PHE A 161 3.73 12.41 4.73
C PHE A 161 5.20 12.57 5.14
N ASN A 162 5.81 13.71 4.79
CA ASN A 162 7.21 13.98 5.12
C ASN A 162 7.43 14.12 6.63
N GLU A 163 6.49 14.69 7.38
CA GLU A 163 6.59 14.76 8.84
C GLU A 163 6.53 13.36 9.48
N ALA A 164 5.59 12.51 9.04
CA ALA A 164 5.51 11.12 9.51
C ALA A 164 6.78 10.33 9.19
N LEU A 165 7.28 10.45 7.96
CA LEU A 165 8.52 9.81 7.52
C LEU A 165 9.72 10.29 8.34
N LYS A 166 9.86 11.60 8.52
CA LYS A 166 10.97 12.19 9.30
C LYS A 166 10.94 11.76 10.76
N ALA A 167 9.77 11.78 11.39
CA ALA A 167 9.61 11.34 12.78
C ALA A 167 10.04 9.88 12.96
N TRP A 168 9.61 8.99 12.07
CA TRP A 168 10.03 7.59 12.10
C TRP A 168 11.52 7.41 11.81
N LEU A 169 12.08 8.12 10.83
CA LEU A 169 13.51 8.07 10.54
C LEU A 169 14.37 8.52 11.74
N CYS A 170 13.91 9.50 12.52
CA CYS A 170 14.54 9.85 13.80
C CYS A 170 14.41 8.72 14.82
N LYS A 171 13.24 8.08 14.95
CA LYS A 171 13.00 6.96 15.87
C LYS A 171 13.95 5.79 15.62
N ILE A 172 14.19 5.44 14.36
CA ILE A 172 15.10 4.34 14.00
C ILE A 172 16.59 4.74 13.98
N GLY A 173 16.90 6.00 14.30
CA GLY A 173 18.27 6.53 14.29
C GLY A 173 18.86 6.76 12.90
N ALA A 174 18.03 6.75 11.85
CA ALA A 174 18.44 7.02 10.47
C ALA A 174 18.61 8.51 10.18
N LEU A 175 17.91 9.37 10.93
CA LEU A 175 18.14 10.81 10.96
C LEU A 175 18.58 11.25 12.37
N PRO A 176 19.40 12.31 12.49
CA PRO A 176 19.65 12.93 13.78
C PRO A 176 18.32 13.36 14.38
N SER A 177 18.04 12.93 15.61
CA SER A 177 16.97 13.53 16.39
C SER A 177 17.27 15.02 16.49
N SER A 178 16.31 15.87 16.13
CA SER A 178 16.40 17.30 16.40
C SER A 178 16.55 17.44 17.91
N ARG A 179 17.79 17.63 18.37
CA ARG A 179 18.06 17.93 19.77
C ARG A 179 17.37 19.26 20.08
N ALA A 180 16.42 19.17 21.02
CA ALA A 180 15.82 20.20 21.89
C ALA A 180 15.69 21.62 21.33
#